data_AF-K1RM22-F1
#
_entry.id   AF-K1RM22-F1
#
_cell.length_a   1.000
_cell.length_b   1.000
_cell.length_c   1.000
_cell.angle_alpha   90.00
_cell.angle_beta   90.00
_cell.angle_gamma   90.00
#
_symmetry.space_group_name_H-M   'P 1'
#
loop_
_entity.id
_entity.type
_entity.pdbx_description
1 polymer ?
#
loop_
_entity_poly.entity_id
_entity_poly.type
_entity_poly.pdbx_seq_one_letter_code
_entity_poly.pdbx_strand_id
1 'polypeptide(L)'
;PERENAALHREVATHGEAIEALQTRIQTMQNDHHRERMELEAKNLSELSRKEAAHTEETTRLKNRILWQNHIIGCLSFLLLKTSDIFRKAVHGIIRLARDYYKPRFDTEQVSDIKSVLNLFGDDKQSHRAAGDFLYITATQKGKLDNREQIKARREVDNVVEGRYDQQQKRGFSMRR
;
A
#
# COMPACT_ATOMS: atom_id res chain seq x y z
N PRO A 1 5.06 45.90 74.96
CA PRO A 1 6.36 45.42 74.40
C PRO A 1 6.57 43.90 74.56
N GLU A 2 6.63 43.35 75.79
CA GLU A 2 6.98 41.93 76.00
C GLU A 2 5.90 40.93 75.55
N ARG A 3 4.61 41.23 75.80
CA ARG A 3 3.49 40.37 75.38
C ARG A 3 3.35 40.26 73.87
N GLU A 4 3.64 41.35 73.16
CA GLU A 4 3.60 41.42 71.69
C GLU A 4 4.76 40.63 71.08
N ASN A 5 5.95 40.72 71.68
CA ASN A 5 7.11 39.93 71.27
C ASN A 5 6.89 38.43 71.48
N ALA A 6 6.27 38.03 72.60
CA ALA A 6 5.89 36.64 72.84
C ALA A 6 4.77 36.13 71.90
N ALA A 7 3.90 37.01 71.41
CA ALA A 7 2.90 36.65 70.40
C ALA A 7 3.56 36.41 69.02
N LEU A 8 4.46 37.31 68.61
CA LEU A 8 5.24 37.18 67.38
C LEU A 8 6.11 35.91 67.38
N HIS A 9 6.75 35.55 68.50
CA HIS A 9 7.51 34.32 68.60
C HIS A 9 6.66 33.05 68.39
N ARG A 10 5.43 33.02 68.91
CA ARG A 10 4.50 31.90 68.69
C ARG A 10 4.02 31.83 67.24
N GLU A 11 3.77 32.97 66.63
CA GLU A 11 3.38 33.06 65.23
C GLU A 11 4.51 32.59 64.29
N VAL A 12 5.76 33.00 64.54
CA VAL A 12 6.93 32.54 63.78
C VAL A 12 7.12 31.03 63.93
N ALA A 13 6.96 30.47 65.14
CA ALA A 13 7.04 29.03 65.36
C ALA A 13 5.95 28.27 64.58
N THR A 14 4.71 28.77 64.62
CA THR A 14 3.57 28.18 63.91
C THR A 14 3.78 28.21 62.39
N HIS A 15 4.30 29.33 61.85
CA HIS A 15 4.64 29.43 60.45
C HIS A 15 5.82 28.52 60.06
N GLY A 16 6.82 28.35 60.92
CA GLY A 16 7.92 27.41 60.72
C GLY A 16 7.43 25.97 60.56
N GLU A 17 6.57 25.52 61.49
CA GLU A 17 5.94 24.19 61.43
C GLU A 17 5.10 24.02 60.15
N ALA A 18 4.36 25.05 59.75
CA ALA A 18 3.57 25.02 58.51
C ALA A 18 4.46 24.91 57.25
N ILE A 19 5.61 25.60 57.23
CA ILE A 19 6.58 25.53 56.12
C ILE A 19 7.18 24.12 56.03
N GLU A 20 7.59 23.52 57.14
CA GLU A 20 8.13 22.15 57.16
C GLU A 20 7.09 21.12 56.69
N ALA A 21 5.83 21.28 57.10
CA ALA A 21 4.72 20.44 56.66
C ALA A 21 4.49 20.56 55.13
N LEU A 22 4.54 21.78 54.59
CA LEU A 22 4.42 22.02 53.15
C LEU A 22 5.62 21.44 52.38
N GLN A 23 6.84 21.60 52.87
CA GLN A 23 8.05 21.04 52.26
C GLN A 23 7.98 19.51 52.20
N THR A 24 7.56 18.87 53.30
CA THR A 24 7.36 17.42 53.35
C THR A 24 6.33 16.98 52.30
N ARG A 25 5.19 17.69 52.22
CA ARG A 25 4.13 17.38 51.25
C ARG A 25 4.60 17.54 49.81
N ILE A 26 5.34 18.61 49.49
CA ILE A 26 5.92 18.84 48.17
C ILE A 26 6.87 17.68 47.81
N GLN A 27 7.73 17.25 48.73
CA GLN A 27 8.66 16.16 48.47
C GLN A 27 7.92 14.83 48.22
N THR A 28 6.88 14.52 48.99
CA THR A 28 6.05 13.34 48.76
C THR A 28 5.39 13.39 47.38
N MET A 29 4.78 14.52 47.02
CA MET A 29 4.15 14.69 45.70
C MET A 29 5.17 14.55 44.56
N GLN A 30 6.37 15.09 44.71
CA GLN A 30 7.43 14.96 43.70
C GLN A 30 7.87 13.50 43.52
N ASN A 31 8.02 12.76 44.62
CA ASN A 31 8.40 11.35 44.58
C ASN A 31 7.29 10.50 43.93
N ASP A 32 6.03 10.75 44.28
CA ASP A 32 4.88 10.06 43.68
C ASP A 32 4.77 10.36 42.18
N HIS A 33 4.86 11.62 41.78
CA HIS A 33 4.86 12.00 40.36
C HIS A 33 6.05 11.38 39.61
N HIS A 34 7.23 11.30 40.22
CA HIS A 34 8.38 10.66 39.60
C HIS A 34 8.13 9.17 39.37
N ARG A 35 7.55 8.47 40.36
CA ARG A 35 7.16 7.07 40.24
C ARG A 35 6.12 6.86 39.14
N GLU A 36 5.06 7.66 39.13
CA GLU A 36 4.01 7.59 38.10
C GLU A 36 4.59 7.80 36.69
N ARG A 37 5.53 8.74 36.54
CA ARG A 37 6.24 8.95 35.27
C ARG A 37 7.02 7.72 34.83
N MET A 38 7.77 7.10 35.74
CA MET A 38 8.56 5.91 35.42
C MET A 38 7.67 4.72 35.03
N GLU A 39 6.55 4.52 35.73
CA GLU A 39 5.59 3.47 35.39
C GLU A 39 4.94 3.70 34.02
N LEU A 40 4.55 4.95 33.73
CA LEU A 40 3.97 5.30 32.44
C LEU A 40 4.98 5.15 31.30
N GLU A 41 6.23 5.54 31.51
CA GLU A 41 7.30 5.39 30.52
C GLU A 41 7.60 3.91 30.24
N ALA A 42 7.71 3.09 31.28
CA ALA A 42 7.90 1.65 31.15
C ALA A 42 6.72 1.00 30.39
N LYS A 43 5.49 1.39 30.72
CA LYS A 43 4.30 0.91 30.01
C LYS A 43 4.32 1.33 28.55
N ASN A 44 4.60 2.60 28.26
CA ASN A 44 4.67 3.11 26.88
C ASN A 44 5.74 2.39 26.06
N LEU A 45 6.93 2.16 26.62
CA LEU A 45 7.99 1.40 25.96
C LEU A 45 7.55 -0.03 25.67
N SER A 46 6.91 -0.71 26.63
CA SER A 46 6.39 -2.06 26.43
C SER A 46 5.31 -2.12 25.35
N GLU A 47 4.41 -1.13 25.31
CA GLU A 47 3.37 -1.04 24.29
C GLU A 47 3.95 -0.75 22.91
N LEU A 48 4.98 0.10 22.83
CA LEU A 48 5.68 0.42 21.60
C LEU A 48 6.39 -0.81 21.04
N SER A 49 7.17 -1.52 21.86
CA SER A 49 7.84 -2.77 21.44
C SER A 49 6.85 -3.84 20.98
N ARG A 50 5.70 -3.97 21.66
CA ARG A 50 4.64 -4.90 21.23
C ARG A 50 4.07 -4.51 19.87
N LYS A 51 3.79 -3.22 19.64
CA LYS A 51 3.27 -2.74 18.35
C LYS A 51 4.29 -2.92 17.23
N GLU A 52 5.57 -2.65 17.48
CA GLU A 52 6.65 -2.87 16.51
C GLU A 52 6.79 -4.34 16.12
N ALA A 53 6.72 -5.25 17.09
CA ALA A 53 6.74 -6.69 16.84
C ALA A 53 5.54 -7.13 15.98
N ALA A 54 4.34 -6.69 16.33
CA ALA A 54 3.13 -6.99 15.57
C ALA A 54 3.20 -6.46 14.13
N HIS A 55 3.65 -5.21 13.92
CA HIS A 55 3.82 -4.65 12.58
C HIS A 55 4.88 -5.39 11.75
N THR A 56 5.95 -5.85 12.38
CA THR A 56 7.00 -6.64 11.72
C THR A 56 6.46 -8.00 11.27
N GLU A 57 5.66 -8.66 12.11
CA GLU A 57 4.99 -9.91 11.78
C GLU A 57 3.98 -9.73 10.63
N GLU A 58 3.12 -8.71 10.71
CA GLU A 58 2.15 -8.42 9.66
C GLU A 58 2.82 -8.10 8.32
N THR A 59 3.90 -7.31 8.35
CA THR A 59 4.71 -7.01 7.16
C THR A 59 5.29 -8.28 6.54
N THR A 60 5.78 -9.19 7.37
CA THR A 60 6.35 -10.48 6.92
C THR A 60 5.26 -11.36 6.30
N ARG A 61 4.10 -11.46 6.95
CA ARG A 61 2.93 -12.20 6.43
C ARG A 61 2.46 -11.65 5.08
N LEU A 62 2.37 -10.33 4.94
CA LEU A 62 1.97 -9.69 3.68
C LEU A 62 2.99 -9.91 2.57
N LYS A 63 4.29 -9.79 2.87
CA LYS A 63 5.38 -10.11 1.91
C LYS A 63 5.28 -11.56 1.42
N ASN A 64 5.07 -12.50 2.33
CA ASN A 64 4.92 -13.93 1.97
C ASN A 64 3.71 -14.16 1.07
N ARG A 65 2.59 -13.50 1.34
CA ARG A 65 1.39 -13.56 0.49
C ARG A 65 1.65 -13.01 -0.91
N ILE A 66 2.35 -11.89 -1.04
CA ILE A 66 2.72 -11.29 -2.33
C ILE A 66 3.65 -12.23 -3.10
N LEU A 67 4.65 -12.81 -2.44
CA LEU A 67 5.57 -13.77 -3.08
C LEU A 67 4.82 -14.99 -3.63
N TRP A 68 3.89 -15.54 -2.84
CA TRP A 68 3.06 -16.66 -3.28
C TRP A 68 2.15 -16.29 -4.45
N GLN A 69 1.49 -15.12 -4.40
CA GLN A 69 0.67 -14.62 -5.52
C GLN A 69 1.50 -14.46 -6.80
N ASN A 70 2.69 -13.88 -6.72
CA ASN A 70 3.60 -13.74 -7.85
C ASN A 70 4.02 -15.09 -8.42
N HIS A 71 4.28 -16.08 -7.55
CA HIS A 71 4.62 -17.44 -7.97
C HIS A 71 3.47 -18.10 -8.74
N ILE A 72 2.24 -18.05 -8.20
CA ILE A 72 1.06 -18.61 -8.85
C ILE A 72 0.78 -17.94 -10.19
N ILE A 73 0.83 -16.60 -10.27
CA ILE A 73 0.68 -15.87 -11.52
C ILE A 73 1.74 -16.34 -12.52
N GLY A 74 3.01 -16.45 -12.12
CA GLY A 74 4.10 -16.92 -12.97
C GLY A 74 3.86 -18.33 -13.53
N CYS A 75 3.39 -19.28 -12.70
CA CYS A 75 3.05 -20.63 -13.14
C CYS A 75 1.90 -20.64 -14.16
N LEU A 76 0.82 -19.89 -13.89
CA LEU A 76 -0.32 -19.77 -14.81
C LEU A 76 0.08 -19.12 -16.13
N SER A 77 0.85 -18.02 -16.08
CA SER A 77 1.40 -17.36 -17.26
C SER A 77 2.26 -18.32 -18.08
N PHE A 78 3.14 -19.09 -17.45
CA PHE A 78 3.97 -20.08 -18.15
C PHE A 78 3.11 -21.13 -18.88
N LEU A 79 2.15 -21.75 -18.19
CA LEU A 79 1.28 -22.77 -18.77
C LEU A 79 0.45 -22.22 -19.92
N LEU A 80 -0.19 -21.06 -19.74
CA LEU A 80 -1.05 -20.45 -20.77
C LEU A 80 -0.26 -20.00 -21.99
N LEU A 81 0.93 -19.45 -21.84
CA LEU A 81 1.79 -19.09 -22.97
C LEU A 81 2.28 -20.29 -23.77
N LYS A 82 2.46 -21.44 -23.10
CA LYS A 82 2.88 -22.69 -23.74
C LYS A 82 1.73 -23.36 -24.48
N THR A 83 0.55 -23.38 -23.88
CA THR A 83 -0.57 -24.22 -24.33
C THR A 83 -1.64 -23.47 -25.11
N SER A 84 -1.82 -22.16 -24.90
CA SER A 84 -2.87 -21.39 -25.53
C SER A 84 -2.33 -20.37 -26.53
N ASP A 85 -2.75 -20.53 -27.78
CA ASP A 85 -2.39 -19.60 -28.85
C ASP A 85 -2.99 -18.21 -28.64
N ILE A 86 -4.23 -18.13 -28.14
CA ILE A 86 -4.94 -16.86 -27.88
C ILE A 86 -4.17 -16.03 -26.85
N PHE A 87 -3.80 -16.62 -25.71
CA PHE A 87 -3.00 -15.94 -24.70
C PHE A 87 -1.61 -15.55 -25.21
N ARG A 88 -0.94 -16.46 -25.93
CA ARG A 88 0.38 -16.21 -26.50
C ARG A 88 0.37 -15.03 -27.47
N LYS A 89 -0.61 -14.98 -28.38
CA LYS A 89 -0.79 -13.88 -29.34
C LYS A 89 -1.08 -12.56 -28.64
N ALA A 90 -2.04 -12.53 -27.70
CA ALA A 90 -2.35 -11.33 -26.94
C ALA A 90 -1.12 -10.78 -26.19
N VAL A 91 -0.40 -11.62 -25.45
CA VAL A 91 0.80 -11.21 -24.70
C VAL A 91 1.91 -10.72 -25.63
N HIS A 92 2.19 -11.44 -26.73
CA HIS A 92 3.20 -11.01 -27.69
C HIS A 92 2.79 -9.71 -28.39
N GLY A 93 1.50 -9.52 -28.66
CA GLY A 93 0.94 -8.29 -29.20
C GLY A 93 1.21 -7.09 -28.28
N ILE A 94 0.98 -7.27 -26.97
CA ILE A 94 1.28 -6.25 -25.94
C ILE A 94 2.76 -5.92 -25.90
N ILE A 95 3.64 -6.94 -25.84
CA ILE A 95 5.10 -6.73 -25.80
C ILE A 95 5.58 -5.99 -27.06
N ARG A 96 5.09 -6.39 -28.23
CA ARG A 96 5.46 -5.77 -29.52
C ARG A 96 5.02 -4.29 -29.55
N LEU A 97 3.80 -4.00 -29.13
CA LEU A 97 3.32 -2.62 -29.03
C LEU A 97 4.19 -1.79 -28.08
N ALA A 98 4.49 -2.33 -26.89
CA ALA A 98 5.20 -1.62 -25.85
C ALA A 98 6.58 -1.16 -26.33
N ARG A 99 7.32 -2.07 -26.97
CA ARG A 99 8.69 -1.85 -27.49
C ARG A 99 8.75 -0.99 -28.76
N ASP A 100 7.71 -1.05 -29.58
CA ASP A 100 7.67 -0.29 -30.82
C ASP A 100 7.40 1.18 -30.53
N TYR A 101 8.46 1.99 -30.48
CA TYR A 101 8.40 3.42 -30.19
C TYR A 101 7.37 4.16 -31.05
N TYR A 102 7.31 3.83 -32.34
CA TYR A 102 6.52 4.56 -33.33
C TYR A 102 5.09 4.07 -33.43
N LYS A 103 4.77 2.91 -32.86
CA LYS A 103 3.40 2.37 -32.87
C LYS A 103 2.60 2.93 -31.71
N PRO A 104 1.65 3.87 -31.93
CA PRO A 104 1.00 4.56 -30.82
C PRO A 104 -0.09 3.72 -30.13
N ARG A 105 -0.66 2.74 -30.84
CA ARG A 105 -1.86 1.97 -30.42
C ARG A 105 -1.88 0.56 -31.02
N PHE A 106 -2.73 -0.32 -30.49
CA PHE A 106 -2.95 -1.64 -31.05
C PHE A 106 -3.56 -1.57 -32.46
N ASP A 107 -3.17 -2.51 -33.31
CA ASP A 107 -3.89 -2.78 -34.56
C ASP A 107 -5.13 -3.65 -34.30
N THR A 108 -5.98 -3.83 -35.32
CA THR A 108 -7.24 -4.57 -35.20
C THR A 108 -7.02 -6.02 -34.72
N GLU A 109 -5.97 -6.67 -35.20
CA GLU A 109 -5.65 -8.06 -34.84
C GLU A 109 -5.28 -8.15 -33.35
N GLN A 110 -4.39 -7.27 -32.88
CA GLN A 110 -3.99 -7.21 -31.47
C GLN A 110 -5.18 -6.91 -30.54
N VAL A 111 -6.10 -6.02 -30.95
CA VAL A 111 -7.32 -5.76 -30.19
C VAL A 111 -8.21 -7.01 -30.14
N SER A 112 -8.35 -7.73 -31.25
CA SER A 112 -9.14 -8.96 -31.33
C SER A 112 -8.56 -10.08 -30.46
N ASP A 113 -7.24 -10.26 -30.46
CA ASP A 113 -6.56 -11.25 -29.61
C ASP A 113 -6.80 -10.97 -28.13
N ILE A 114 -6.66 -9.71 -27.71
CA ILE A 114 -6.89 -9.31 -26.31
C ILE A 114 -8.36 -9.56 -25.93
N LYS A 115 -9.32 -9.12 -26.76
CA LYS A 115 -10.75 -9.35 -26.52
C LYS A 115 -11.12 -10.83 -26.43
N SER A 116 -10.48 -11.66 -27.24
CA SER A 116 -10.67 -13.11 -27.19
C SER A 116 -10.27 -13.66 -25.81
N VAL A 117 -9.19 -13.15 -25.20
CA VAL A 117 -8.83 -13.49 -23.82
C VAL A 117 -9.84 -12.93 -22.82
N LEU A 118 -10.28 -11.68 -22.98
CA LEU A 118 -11.26 -11.07 -22.04
C LEU A 118 -12.53 -11.92 -21.95
N ASN A 119 -13.07 -12.34 -23.09
CA ASN A 119 -14.28 -13.16 -23.17
C ASN A 119 -14.07 -14.58 -22.58
N LEU A 120 -12.83 -15.10 -22.52
CA LEU A 120 -12.54 -16.37 -21.87
C LEU A 120 -12.62 -16.30 -20.33
N PHE A 121 -12.43 -15.12 -19.75
CA PHE A 121 -12.53 -14.93 -18.29
C PHE A 121 -13.98 -14.72 -17.83
N GLY A 122 -14.84 -14.20 -18.71
CA GLY A 122 -16.25 -13.95 -18.45
C GLY A 122 -16.68 -12.58 -18.94
N ASP A 123 -17.99 -12.38 -19.13
CA ASP A 123 -18.55 -11.18 -19.77
C ASP A 123 -18.66 -9.96 -18.83
N ASP A 124 -18.40 -10.15 -17.54
CA ASP A 124 -18.53 -9.08 -16.55
C ASP A 124 -17.29 -8.18 -16.50
N LYS A 125 -17.51 -6.95 -16.03
CA LYS A 125 -16.47 -5.92 -15.96
C LYS A 125 -15.30 -6.30 -15.06
N GLN A 126 -15.53 -7.08 -14.01
CA GLN A 126 -14.48 -7.51 -13.10
C GLN A 126 -13.61 -8.60 -13.74
N SER A 127 -14.22 -9.56 -14.43
CA SER A 127 -13.52 -10.58 -15.21
C SER A 127 -12.65 -9.97 -16.30
N HIS A 128 -13.18 -9.00 -17.06
CA HIS A 128 -12.39 -8.28 -18.07
C HIS A 128 -11.22 -7.50 -17.46
N ARG A 129 -11.41 -6.86 -16.30
CA ARG A 129 -10.30 -6.19 -15.59
C ARG A 129 -9.24 -7.18 -15.14
N ALA A 130 -9.63 -8.31 -14.55
CA ALA A 130 -8.72 -9.35 -14.12
C ALA A 130 -7.92 -9.95 -15.29
N ALA A 131 -8.59 -10.20 -16.43
CA ALA A 131 -7.96 -10.66 -17.66
C ALA A 131 -6.96 -9.62 -18.21
N GLY A 132 -7.34 -8.34 -18.24
CA GLY A 132 -6.46 -7.25 -18.64
C GLY A 132 -5.23 -7.11 -17.75
N ASP A 133 -5.42 -7.16 -16.43
CA ASP A 133 -4.34 -7.14 -15.44
C ASP A 133 -3.40 -8.33 -15.63
N PHE A 134 -3.96 -9.53 -15.80
CA PHE A 134 -3.18 -10.75 -16.03
C PHE A 134 -2.34 -10.66 -17.31
N LEU A 135 -2.92 -10.20 -18.42
CA LEU A 135 -2.21 -10.00 -19.68
C LEU A 135 -1.10 -8.96 -19.54
N TYR A 136 -1.37 -7.83 -18.88
CA TYR A 136 -0.40 -6.77 -18.64
C TYR A 136 0.78 -7.23 -17.76
N ILE A 137 0.49 -7.90 -16.65
CA ILE A 137 1.52 -8.43 -15.74
C ILE A 137 2.39 -9.46 -16.48
N THR A 138 1.75 -10.38 -17.20
CA THR A 138 2.44 -11.41 -17.98
C THR A 138 3.33 -10.80 -19.07
N ALA A 139 2.82 -9.80 -19.80
CA ALA A 139 3.59 -9.10 -20.83
C ALA A 139 4.77 -8.32 -20.23
N THR A 140 4.57 -7.64 -19.11
CA THR A 140 5.62 -6.90 -18.40
C THR A 140 6.76 -7.81 -17.95
N GLN A 141 6.43 -8.92 -17.28
CA GLN A 141 7.42 -9.88 -16.79
C GLN A 141 8.16 -10.60 -17.92
N LYS A 142 7.42 -11.08 -18.92
CA LYS A 142 8.01 -11.78 -20.07
C LYS A 142 8.83 -10.86 -20.96
N GLY A 143 8.31 -9.66 -21.21
CA GLY A 143 8.92 -8.64 -22.06
C GLY A 143 10.06 -7.89 -21.38
N LYS A 144 10.22 -8.00 -20.05
CA LYS A 144 11.14 -7.19 -19.25
C LYS A 144 10.99 -5.70 -19.58
N LEU A 145 9.74 -5.25 -19.62
CA LEU A 145 9.39 -3.91 -20.09
C LEU A 145 9.91 -2.85 -19.13
N ASP A 146 10.47 -1.76 -19.67
CA ASP A 146 10.86 -0.60 -18.86
C ASP A 146 9.64 0.23 -18.41
N ASN A 147 9.84 1.25 -17.59
CA ASN A 147 8.75 2.06 -17.05
C ASN A 147 7.90 2.74 -18.14
N ARG A 148 8.52 3.20 -19.23
CA ARG A 148 7.80 3.86 -20.33
C ARG A 148 6.99 2.86 -21.12
N GLU A 149 7.59 1.72 -21.44
CA GLU A 149 6.94 0.60 -22.11
C GLU A 149 5.77 0.05 -21.29
N GLN A 150 5.93 -0.05 -19.96
CA GLN A 150 4.88 -0.45 -19.02
C GLN A 150 3.70 0.52 -19.03
N ILE A 151 3.95 1.84 -18.93
CA ILE A 151 2.88 2.85 -18.97
C ILE A 151 2.09 2.75 -20.28
N LYS A 152 2.80 2.60 -21.40
CA LYS A 152 2.19 2.47 -22.73
C LYS A 152 1.37 1.18 -22.84
N ALA A 153 1.94 0.05 -22.45
CA ALA A 153 1.26 -1.25 -22.46
C ALA A 153 0.00 -1.21 -21.61
N ARG A 154 0.10 -0.66 -20.39
CA ARG A 154 -1.03 -0.55 -19.45
C ARG A 154 -2.16 0.26 -20.06
N ARG A 155 -1.84 1.46 -20.55
CA ARG A 155 -2.83 2.36 -21.15
C ARG A 155 -3.58 1.70 -22.30
N GLU A 156 -2.87 1.03 -23.21
CA GLU A 156 -3.53 0.42 -24.37
C GLU A 156 -4.32 -0.84 -24.01
N VAL A 157 -3.88 -1.64 -23.03
CA VAL A 157 -4.67 -2.76 -22.53
C VAL A 157 -5.95 -2.25 -21.86
N ASP A 158 -5.86 -1.24 -21.00
CA ASP A 158 -7.02 -0.62 -20.35
C ASP A 158 -7.98 -0.03 -21.39
N ASN A 159 -7.49 0.59 -22.46
CA ASN A 159 -8.32 1.08 -23.57
C ASN A 159 -9.14 -0.04 -24.24
N VAL A 160 -8.59 -1.26 -24.36
CA VAL A 160 -9.32 -2.42 -24.89
C VAL A 160 -10.34 -2.93 -23.89
N VAL A 161 -9.95 -3.08 -22.61
CA VAL A 161 -10.82 -3.53 -21.52
C VAL A 161 -12.02 -2.59 -21.33
N GLU A 162 -11.82 -1.28 -21.47
CA GLU A 162 -12.86 -0.26 -21.38
C GLU A 162 -13.70 -0.13 -22.67
N GLY A 163 -13.37 -0.85 -23.75
CA GLY A 163 -14.08 -0.80 -25.01
C GLY A 163 -13.87 0.49 -25.81
N ARG A 164 -12.81 1.26 -25.55
CA ARG A 164 -12.53 2.52 -26.26
C ARG A 164 -12.26 2.30 -27.75
N TYR A 165 -11.71 1.15 -28.12
CA TYR A 165 -11.50 0.76 -29.51
C TYR A 165 -12.83 0.54 -30.27
N ASP A 166 -13.89 0.08 -29.60
CA ASP A 166 -15.22 -0.12 -30.21
C ASP A 166 -15.93 1.19 -30.50
N GLN A 167 -15.80 2.14 -29.58
CA GLN A 167 -16.37 3.47 -29.72
C GLN A 167 -15.73 4.23 -30.89
N GLN A 168 -14.44 4.01 -31.15
CA GLN A 168 -13.73 4.61 -32.28
C GLN A 168 -14.13 3.97 -33.62
N GLN A 169 -14.36 2.65 -33.67
CA GLN A 169 -14.88 1.99 -34.87
C GLN A 169 -16.30 2.48 -35.23
N LYS A 170 -17.18 2.64 -34.23
CA LYS A 170 -18.55 3.13 -34.43
C LYS A 170 -18.63 4.61 -34.85
N ARG A 171 -17.58 5.40 -34.60
CA ARG A 171 -17.51 6.84 -34.95
C ARG A 171 -16.94 7.13 -36.36
N GLY A 172 -16.72 6.11 -37.19
CA GLY A 172 -16.53 6.32 -38.64
C GLY A 172 -15.13 6.72 -39.09
N PHE A 173 -14.08 6.48 -38.31
CA PHE A 173 -12.71 6.55 -38.83
C PHE A 173 -12.25 5.16 -39.26
N SER A 174 -12.52 4.81 -40.53
CA SER A 174 -12.03 3.56 -41.11
C SER A 174 -10.51 3.47 -40.93
N MET A 175 -10.03 2.44 -40.24
CA MET A 175 -8.60 2.17 -40.21
C MET A 175 -8.15 1.84 -41.64
N ARG A 176 -7.34 2.72 -42.24
CA ARG A 176 -6.65 2.46 -43.50
C ARG A 176 -5.87 1.15 -43.33
N ARG A 177 -6.13 0.21 -44.24
CA ARG A 177 -5.45 -1.08 -44.38
C ARG A 177 -3.96 -0.89 -44.60
#